data_AF-A0A916EJR8-F1
#
_entry.id   AF-A0A916EJR8-F1
#
_cell.length_a   1.000
_cell.length_b   1.000
_cell.length_c   1.000
_cell.angle_alpha   90.00
_cell.angle_beta   90.00
_cell.angle_gamma   90.00
#
_symmetry.space_group_name_H-M   'P 1'
#
loop_
_entity.id
_entity.type
_entity.pdbx_description
1 polymer ?
#
loop_
_entity_poly.entity_id
_entity_poly.type
_entity_poly.pdbx_seq_one_letter_code
_entity_poly.pdbx_strand_id
1 'polypeptide(L)'
;MDEHGVEIQRIIARFRHTSFAMIDHYAGLFEYRVFKNQYSIEFLLPTGKRCRECERFARKIVDNMNNSPTRLIGMSPNDATKLEQIYSKPSVKYNRPIGIDEPQLPKGTTIRFLLTSGE
;
A
#
# COMPACT_ATOMS: atom_id res chain seq x y z
N MET A 1 -14.43 -8.38 -28.15
CA MET A 1 -14.69 -7.32 -27.15
C MET A 1 -15.51 -7.96 -26.06
N ASP A 2 -15.11 -7.78 -24.81
CA ASP A 2 -15.86 -8.33 -23.68
C ASP A 2 -17.21 -7.62 -23.57
N GLU A 3 -18.22 -8.27 -22.98
CA GLU A 3 -19.61 -7.76 -22.86
C GLU A 3 -19.69 -6.35 -22.23
N HIS A 4 -18.65 -5.94 -21.52
CA HIS A 4 -18.59 -4.66 -20.81
C HIS A 4 -17.72 -3.61 -21.50
N GLY A 5 -17.15 -3.90 -22.68
CA GLY A 5 -16.31 -2.94 -23.41
C GLY A 5 -15.03 -2.53 -22.66
N VAL A 6 -14.56 -3.35 -21.72
CA VAL A 6 -13.36 -3.10 -20.92
C VAL A 6 -12.14 -3.69 -21.63
N GLU A 7 -11.06 -2.93 -21.69
CA GLU A 7 -9.78 -3.41 -22.18
C GLU A 7 -9.07 -4.21 -21.07
N ILE A 8 -8.82 -5.50 -21.30
CA ILE A 8 -8.04 -6.33 -20.38
C ILE A 8 -6.57 -6.27 -20.78
N GLN A 9 -5.76 -5.61 -19.95
CA GLN A 9 -4.32 -5.63 -20.08
C GLN A 9 -3.72 -6.80 -19.28
N ARG A 10 -3.00 -7.68 -19.98
CA ARG A 10 -2.28 -8.81 -19.36
C ARG A 10 -0.81 -8.48 -19.22
N ILE A 11 -0.28 -8.73 -18.04
CA ILE A 11 1.11 -8.39 -17.70
C ILE A 11 2.01 -9.58 -18.07
N ILE A 12 3.19 -9.29 -18.62
CA ILE A 12 4.22 -10.32 -18.85
C ILE A 12 4.78 -10.78 -17.50
N ALA A 13 4.84 -12.09 -17.26
CA ALA A 13 5.22 -12.69 -15.97
C ALA A 13 6.52 -12.14 -15.36
N ARG A 14 7.49 -11.74 -16.19
CA ARG A 14 8.75 -11.13 -15.77
C ARG A 14 8.58 -9.85 -14.95
N PHE A 15 7.52 -9.08 -15.21
CA PHE A 15 7.21 -7.82 -14.52
C PHE A 15 6.14 -7.96 -13.43
N ARG A 16 5.74 -9.20 -13.09
CA ARG A 16 4.68 -9.44 -12.10
C ARG A 16 4.95 -8.72 -10.77
N HIS A 17 6.18 -8.83 -10.26
CA HIS A 17 6.57 -8.29 -8.96
C HIS A 17 6.42 -6.77 -8.86
N THR A 18 6.61 -6.03 -9.95
CA THR A 18 6.42 -4.57 -9.99
C THR A 18 4.99 -4.19 -10.32
N SER A 19 4.38 -4.83 -11.31
CA SER A 19 3.04 -4.48 -11.77
C SER A 19 1.94 -4.86 -10.78
N PHE A 20 2.14 -5.89 -9.96
CA PHE A 20 1.20 -6.29 -8.91
C PHE A 20 1.59 -5.79 -7.52
N ALA A 21 2.70 -5.04 -7.37
CA ALA A 21 3.21 -4.64 -6.05
C ALA A 21 2.14 -3.97 -5.16
N MET A 22 1.29 -3.11 -5.74
CA MET A 22 0.19 -2.46 -5.01
C MET A 22 -0.89 -3.45 -4.57
N ILE A 23 -1.25 -4.40 -5.43
CA ILE A 23 -2.25 -5.43 -5.15
C ILE A 23 -1.70 -6.39 -4.09
N ASP A 24 -0.46 -6.84 -4.23
CA ASP A 24 0.21 -7.74 -3.28
C ASP A 24 0.33 -7.07 -1.90
N HIS A 25 0.68 -5.78 -1.85
CA HIS A 25 0.71 -5.04 -0.59
C HIS A 25 -0.68 -4.92 0.05
N TYR A 26 -1.72 -4.66 -0.74
CA TYR A 26 -3.09 -4.61 -0.24
C TYR A 26 -3.54 -5.98 0.29
N ALA A 27 -3.30 -7.05 -0.48
CA ALA A 27 -3.64 -8.42 -0.11
C ALA A 27 -2.91 -8.84 1.18
N GLY A 28 -1.60 -8.58 1.28
CA GLY A 28 -0.83 -8.87 2.48
C GLY A 28 -1.33 -8.12 3.73
N LEU A 29 -1.71 -6.84 3.58
CA LEU A 29 -2.29 -6.06 4.68
C LEU A 29 -3.66 -6.59 5.10
N PHE A 30 -4.49 -6.99 4.14
CA PHE A 30 -5.79 -7.60 4.39
C PHE A 30 -5.63 -8.93 5.14
N GLU A 31 -4.80 -9.84 4.62
CA GLU A 31 -4.52 -11.14 5.24
C GLU A 31 -4.02 -10.98 6.67
N TYR A 32 -3.03 -10.12 6.88
CA TYR A 32 -2.49 -9.83 8.21
C TYR A 32 -3.59 -9.44 9.22
N ARG A 33 -4.50 -8.55 8.82
CA ARG A 33 -5.59 -8.08 9.68
C ARG A 33 -6.64 -9.17 9.93
N VAL A 34 -6.98 -9.98 8.92
CA VAL A 34 -7.95 -11.07 9.05
C VAL A 34 -7.40 -12.14 9.99
N PHE A 35 -6.17 -12.60 9.76
CA PHE A 35 -5.56 -13.64 10.57
C PHE A 35 -5.34 -13.21 12.01
N LYS A 36 -5.01 -11.94 12.26
CA LYS A 36 -4.92 -11.41 13.63
C LYS A 36 -6.25 -11.53 14.39
N ASN A 37 -7.37 -11.20 13.76
CA ASN A 37 -8.70 -11.33 14.36
C ASN A 37 -9.10 -12.79 14.53
N GLN A 38 -8.86 -13.62 13.50
CA GLN A 38 -9.11 -15.06 13.58
C GLN A 38 -8.36 -15.70 14.75
N TYR A 39 -7.05 -15.44 14.86
CA TYR A 39 -6.22 -16.00 15.91
C TYR A 39 -6.71 -15.58 17.30
N SER A 40 -7.12 -14.31 17.46
CA SER A 40 -7.66 -13.79 18.71
C SER A 40 -8.96 -14.47 19.13
N ILE A 41 -9.83 -14.80 18.16
CA ILE A 41 -11.08 -15.55 18.40
C ILE A 41 -10.77 -17.00 18.74
N GLU A 42 -9.91 -17.65 17.95
CA GLU A 42 -9.58 -19.08 18.12
C GLU A 42 -8.91 -19.35 19.47
N PHE A 43 -8.19 -18.39 20.04
CA PHE A 43 -7.63 -18.49 21.38
C PHE A 43 -8.69 -18.58 22.49
N LEU A 44 -9.90 -18.07 22.24
CA LEU A 44 -11.04 -18.13 23.16
C LEU A 44 -11.92 -19.37 22.93
N LEU A 45 -11.67 -20.11 21.85
CA LEU A 45 -12.47 -21.28 21.51
C LEU A 45 -11.88 -22.56 22.14
N PRO A 46 -12.72 -23.57 22.42
CA PRO A 46 -12.23 -24.88 22.81
C PRO A 46 -11.31 -25.49 21.74
N THR A 47 -10.32 -26.26 22.19
CA THR A 47 -9.37 -26.95 21.31
C THR A 47 -10.09 -27.72 20.20
N GLY A 48 -9.66 -27.50 18.95
CA GLY A 48 -10.24 -28.15 17.77
C GLY A 48 -11.43 -27.42 17.14
N LYS A 49 -11.91 -26.31 17.73
CA LYS A 49 -12.86 -25.40 17.09
C LYS A 49 -12.14 -24.32 16.29
N ARG A 50 -12.73 -23.91 15.17
CA ARG A 50 -12.22 -22.86 14.29
C ARG A 50 -13.18 -21.68 14.26
N CYS A 51 -12.65 -20.49 13.96
CA CYS A 51 -13.46 -19.29 13.82
C CYS A 51 -14.46 -19.44 12.65
N ARG A 52 -15.74 -19.13 12.90
CA ARG A 52 -16.80 -19.07 11.87
C ARG A 52 -17.13 -17.63 11.44
N GLU A 53 -16.59 -16.64 12.13
CA GLU A 53 -16.89 -15.22 11.90
C GLU A 53 -15.89 -14.53 10.96
N CYS A 54 -14.92 -15.26 10.38
CA CYS A 54 -13.87 -14.70 9.53
C CYS A 54 -14.43 -13.83 8.39
N GLU A 55 -15.55 -14.21 7.78
CA GLU A 55 -16.20 -13.43 6.72
C GLU A 55 -16.72 -12.07 7.22
N ARG A 56 -17.28 -12.04 8.44
CA ARG A 56 -17.75 -10.81 9.06
C ARG A 56 -16.58 -9.87 9.37
N PHE A 57 -15.45 -10.42 9.82
CA PHE A 57 -14.22 -9.64 10.03
C PHE A 57 -13.63 -9.14 8.71
N ALA A 58 -13.60 -9.98 7.68
CA ALA A 58 -13.10 -9.61 6.35
C ALA A 58 -13.83 -8.38 5.80
N ARG A 59 -15.17 -8.37 5.83
CA ARG A 59 -15.97 -7.21 5.41
C ARG A 59 -15.61 -5.94 6.19
N LYS A 60 -15.61 -6.02 7.52
CA LYS A 60 -15.23 -4.88 8.38
C LYS A 60 -13.80 -4.39 8.14
N ILE A 61 -12.87 -5.29 7.82
CA ILE A 61 -11.48 -4.94 7.51
C ILE A 61 -11.40 -4.20 6.17
N VAL A 62 -12.09 -4.67 5.14
CA VAL A 62 -12.16 -3.98 3.84
C VAL A 62 -12.78 -2.59 4.02
N ASP A 63 -13.90 -2.50 4.75
CA ASP A 63 -14.55 -1.22 5.06
C ASP A 63 -13.58 -0.29 5.80
N ASN A 64 -12.84 -0.81 6.78
CA ASN A 64 -11.84 -0.02 7.49
C ASN A 64 -10.69 0.43 6.59
N MET A 65 -10.16 -0.45 5.74
CA MET A 65 -9.06 -0.13 4.81
C MET A 65 -9.47 0.95 3.80
N ASN A 66 -10.72 0.93 3.33
CA ASN A 66 -11.21 1.87 2.33
C ASN A 66 -11.70 3.20 2.92
N ASN A 67 -12.11 3.22 4.19
CA ASN A 67 -12.67 4.43 4.83
C ASN A 67 -11.73 5.07 5.88
N SER A 68 -10.59 4.46 6.21
CA SER A 68 -9.63 5.06 7.14
C SER A 68 -8.58 5.89 6.43
N PRO A 69 -8.16 7.03 7.00
CA PRO A 69 -7.04 7.80 6.48
C PRO A 69 -5.76 6.98 6.39
N THR A 70 -5.12 6.98 5.23
CA THR A 70 -3.81 6.34 5.08
C THR A 70 -2.69 7.31 5.45
N ARG A 71 -1.53 6.79 5.89
CA ARG A 71 -0.39 7.63 6.28
C ARG A 71 0.13 8.51 5.13
N LEU A 72 0.16 7.94 3.91
CA LEU A 72 0.70 8.62 2.73
C LEU A 72 -0.24 9.68 2.19
N ILE A 73 -1.55 9.39 2.15
CA ILE A 73 -2.52 10.29 1.51
C ILE A 73 -3.10 11.27 2.54
N GLY A 74 -3.19 10.86 3.81
CA GLY A 74 -3.83 11.65 4.86
C GLY A 74 -5.36 11.67 4.81
N MET A 75 -5.96 10.94 3.86
CA MET A 75 -7.41 10.76 3.71
C MET A 75 -7.74 9.30 3.37
N SER A 76 -9.03 8.97 3.41
CA SER A 76 -9.50 7.62 3.09
C SER A 76 -9.36 7.32 1.59
N PRO A 77 -9.07 6.08 1.19
CA PRO A 77 -9.10 5.69 -0.23
C PRO A 77 -10.43 6.03 -0.93
N ASN A 78 -11.56 5.86 -0.25
CA ASN A 78 -12.88 6.19 -0.81
C ASN A 78 -13.10 7.67 -1.08
N ASP A 79 -12.45 8.55 -0.32
CA ASP A 79 -12.51 9.99 -0.58
C ASP A 79 -11.48 10.40 -1.62
N ALA A 80 -10.30 9.78 -1.57
CA ALA A 80 -9.23 9.97 -2.54
C ALA A 80 -9.68 9.66 -3.99
N THR A 81 -10.40 8.56 -4.22
CA THR A 81 -10.85 8.17 -5.58
C THR A 81 -11.85 9.14 -6.20
N LYS A 82 -12.47 10.02 -5.41
CA LYS A 82 -13.39 11.06 -5.91
C LYS A 82 -12.65 12.31 -6.40
N LEU A 83 -11.35 12.42 -6.09
CA LEU A 83 -10.52 13.56 -6.47
C LEU A 83 -9.76 13.27 -7.75
N GLU A 84 -9.60 14.28 -8.60
CA GLU A 84 -8.83 14.16 -9.85
C GLU A 84 -7.32 14.01 -9.58
N GLN A 85 -6.82 14.71 -8.55
CA GLN A 85 -5.42 14.70 -8.16
C GLN A 85 -5.28 14.67 -6.65
N ILE A 86 -4.22 13.99 -6.18
CA ILE A 86 -3.93 13.87 -4.75
C ILE A 86 -2.44 14.05 -4.52
N TYR A 87 -2.10 14.88 -3.54
CA TYR A 87 -0.71 15.05 -3.11
C TYR A 87 -0.39 14.07 -2.00
N SER A 88 0.58 13.18 -2.24
CA SER A 88 1.06 12.25 -1.23
C SER A 88 2.11 12.88 -0.33
N LYS A 89 2.02 12.62 0.98
CA LYS A 89 3.09 12.84 1.93
C LYS A 89 4.28 11.94 1.59
N PRO A 90 5.52 12.40 1.85
CA PRO A 90 6.70 11.57 1.68
C PRO A 90 6.60 10.31 2.56
N SER A 91 6.97 9.17 1.98
CA SER A 91 6.87 7.85 2.65
C SER A 91 7.88 7.69 3.79
N VAL A 92 8.97 8.44 3.74
CA VAL A 92 10.07 8.45 4.70
C VAL A 92 10.24 9.88 5.22
N LYS A 93 10.48 10.03 6.53
CA LYS A 93 10.89 11.32 7.08
C LYS A 93 12.26 11.67 6.50
N TYR A 94 12.28 12.65 5.61
CA TYR A 94 13.53 13.16 5.09
C TYR A 94 14.16 14.06 6.15
N ASN A 95 15.29 13.64 6.72
CA ASN A 95 15.99 14.42 7.76
C ASN A 95 16.87 15.53 7.18
N ARG A 96 16.87 15.72 5.86
CA ARG A 96 17.61 16.78 5.18
C ARG A 96 16.63 17.84 4.67
N PRO A 97 16.98 19.13 4.72
CA PRO A 97 16.21 20.14 4.00
C PRO A 97 16.25 19.78 2.51
N ILE A 98 15.09 19.70 1.86
CA ILE A 98 14.97 19.64 0.40
C ILE A 98 14.27 20.93 -0.02
N GLY A 99 14.86 21.69 -0.94
CA GLY A 99 14.26 22.90 -1.50
C GLY A 99 15.17 24.12 -1.41
N ILE A 100 14.57 25.30 -1.25
CA ILE A 100 15.22 26.63 -1.33
C ILE A 100 16.44 26.77 -0.40
N ASP A 101 16.46 26.06 0.71
CA ASP A 101 17.53 26.10 1.72
C ASP A 101 18.64 25.05 1.50
N GLU A 102 18.57 24.23 0.44
CA GLU A 102 19.71 23.38 0.08
C GLU A 102 20.85 24.25 -0.47
N PRO A 103 22.07 24.14 0.09
CA PRO A 103 23.23 24.84 -0.47
C PRO A 103 23.45 24.35 -1.90
N GLN A 104 23.27 25.25 -2.86
CA GLN A 104 23.53 24.94 -4.27
C GLN A 104 25.00 24.57 -4.44
N LEU A 105 25.24 23.46 -5.15
CA LEU A 105 26.60 23.07 -5.49
C LEU A 105 27.23 24.15 -6.38
N PRO A 106 28.46 24.60 -6.07
CA PRO A 106 29.17 25.53 -6.92
C PRO A 106 29.28 25.03 -8.36
N LYS A 107 29.19 25.94 -9.33
CA LYS A 107 29.34 25.63 -10.75
C LYS A 107 30.72 24.98 -10.98
N GLY A 108 30.73 23.76 -11.52
CA GLY A 108 31.95 22.97 -11.75
C GLY A 108 32.24 21.89 -10.70
N THR A 109 31.35 21.69 -9.72
CA THR A 109 31.50 20.58 -8.77
C THR A 109 31.29 19.24 -9.47
N THR A 110 32.30 18.38 -9.45
CA THR A 110 32.20 17.00 -9.97
C THR A 110 31.33 16.17 -9.04
N ILE A 111 30.08 15.90 -9.44
CA ILE A 111 29.16 15.05 -8.68
C ILE A 111 29.42 13.59 -9.03
N ARG A 112 29.74 12.75 -8.04
CA ARG A 112 29.60 11.30 -8.16
C ARG A 112 28.23 10.92 -7.61
N PHE A 113 27.31 10.53 -8.49
CA PHE A 113 26.11 9.83 -8.04
C PHE A 113 26.56 8.46 -7.50
N LEU A 114 26.52 8.30 -6.17
CA LEU A 114 26.54 6.98 -5.54
C LEU A 114 25.20 6.31 -5.83
N LEU A 115 25.04 5.82 -7.05
CA LEU A 115 24.10 4.73 -7.34
C LEU A 115 24.72 3.46 -6.74
N THR A 116 24.70 3.36 -5.41
CA THR A 116 24.78 2.05 -4.79
C THR A 116 23.44 1.38 -5.04
N SER A 117 23.42 0.34 -5.88
CA SER A 117 22.45 -0.74 -5.71
C SER A 117 22.66 -1.27 -4.29
N GLY A 118 21.80 -0.86 -3.38
CA GLY A 118 21.65 -1.54 -2.10
C GLY A 118 20.93 -2.85 -2.36
N GLU A 119 21.58 -3.95 -1.97
CA GLU A 119 21.05 -5.32 -1.89
C GLU A 119 19.72 -5.41 -1.12
#